data_AF-A0A1Z4I7X6-F1
#
_entry.id   AF-A0A1Z4I7X6-F1
#
_cell.length_a   1.000
_cell.length_b   1.000
_cell.length_c   1.000
_cell.angle_alpha   90.00
_cell.angle_beta   90.00
_cell.angle_gamma   90.00
#
_symmetry.space_group_name_H-M   'P 1'
#
loop_
_entity.id
_entity.type
_entity.pdbx_description
1 polymer ?
#
loop_
_entity_poly.entity_id
_entity_poly.type
_entity_poly.pdbx_seq_one_letter_code
_entity_poly.pdbx_strand_id
1 'polypeptide(L)'
;MPFLANKTSVQQGYITSETFALEKQGGFKPVVFVLAYATTIETKKELVEKNPDLVPRFKGWYSYLKNSQPVNQLIKKDNPEMTDEQLAYGLQKLNQYGIIVSEAAKTQGIGSMSEQQWRSLFDNMVNVLNFELV
;
A
#
# COMPACT_ATOMS: atom_id res chain seq x y z
N MET A 1 -2.43 -6.61 -20.27
CA MET A 1 -1.67 -7.32 -19.22
C MET A 1 -1.86 -8.83 -19.41
N PRO A 2 -0.80 -9.66 -19.42
CA PRO A 2 -0.89 -11.09 -19.78
C PRO A 2 -1.91 -11.90 -18.97
N PHE A 3 -2.09 -11.59 -17.68
CA PHE A 3 -3.06 -12.30 -16.83
C PHE A 3 -4.51 -12.18 -17.31
N LEU A 4 -4.85 -11.16 -18.10
CA LEU A 4 -6.20 -10.98 -18.67
C LEU A 4 -6.57 -12.05 -19.69
N ALA A 5 -5.58 -12.69 -20.32
CA ALA A 5 -5.83 -13.75 -21.28
C ALA A 5 -6.23 -15.07 -20.61
N ASN A 6 -5.96 -15.23 -19.31
CA ASN A 6 -6.27 -16.44 -18.56
C ASN A 6 -7.20 -16.13 -17.38
N LYS A 7 -8.44 -16.61 -17.47
CA LYS A 7 -9.48 -16.41 -16.44
C LYS A 7 -9.14 -17.02 -15.08
N THR A 8 -8.15 -17.91 -15.00
CA THR A 8 -7.67 -18.51 -13.74
C THR A 8 -6.38 -17.88 -13.23
N SER A 9 -5.88 -16.82 -13.88
CA SER A 9 -4.66 -16.13 -13.46
C SER A 9 -4.97 -15.03 -12.46
N VAL A 10 -4.08 -14.87 -11.48
CA VAL A 10 -4.04 -13.73 -10.57
C VAL A 10 -2.73 -12.97 -10.82
N GLN A 11 -2.74 -11.66 -10.63
CA GLN A 11 -1.54 -10.83 -10.72
C GLN A 11 -1.43 -9.96 -9.46
N GLN A 12 -0.21 -9.88 -8.91
CA GLN A 12 0.13 -8.90 -7.87
C GLN A 12 0.30 -7.51 -8.48
N GLY A 13 -0.21 -6.49 -7.79
CA GLY A 13 -0.09 -5.10 -8.22
C GLY A 13 -0.51 -4.13 -7.12
N TYR A 14 -0.39 -2.83 -7.40
CA TYR A 14 -0.83 -1.76 -6.53
C TYR A 14 -2.27 -1.36 -6.83
N ILE A 15 -3.06 -1.27 -5.77
CA ILE A 15 -4.47 -0.87 -5.86
C ILE A 15 -4.69 0.57 -6.34
N THR A 16 -3.63 1.38 -6.40
CA THR A 16 -3.69 2.78 -6.84
C THR A 16 -3.36 2.94 -8.32
N SER A 17 -2.70 1.95 -8.94
CA SER A 17 -2.13 2.06 -10.29
C SER A 17 -2.72 1.01 -11.23
N GLU A 18 -2.59 -0.27 -10.90
CA GLU A 18 -3.03 -1.35 -11.77
C GLU A 18 -4.56 -1.37 -11.89
N THR A 19 -5.29 -1.17 -10.80
CA THR A 19 -6.76 -1.12 -10.88
C THR A 19 -7.24 0.12 -11.63
N PHE A 20 -6.52 1.25 -11.54
CA PHE A 20 -6.81 2.44 -12.35
C PHE A 20 -6.64 2.14 -13.84
N ALA A 21 -5.52 1.54 -14.23
CA ALA A 21 -5.25 1.15 -15.61
C ALA A 21 -6.27 0.13 -16.13
N LEU A 22 -6.67 -0.85 -15.31
CA LEU A 22 -7.67 -1.86 -15.67
C LEU A 22 -9.06 -1.25 -15.85
N GLU A 23 -9.50 -0.37 -14.96
CA GLU A 23 -10.79 0.30 -15.10
C GLU A 23 -10.80 1.24 -16.33
N LYS A 24 -9.71 1.99 -16.55
CA LYS A 24 -9.62 2.98 -17.63
C LYS A 24 -9.38 2.39 -19.02
N GLN A 25 -8.50 1.39 -19.13
CA GLN A 25 -8.10 0.80 -20.42
C GLN A 25 -8.79 -0.54 -20.68
N GLY A 26 -9.02 -1.32 -19.63
CA GLY A 26 -9.68 -2.63 -19.72
C GLY A 26 -11.21 -2.56 -19.65
N GLY A 27 -11.77 -1.47 -19.11
CA GLY A 27 -13.22 -1.28 -19.02
C GLY A 27 -13.92 -2.18 -18.01
N PHE A 28 -13.19 -2.76 -17.05
CA PHE A 28 -13.76 -3.62 -16.01
C PHE A 28 -13.13 -3.36 -14.65
N LYS A 29 -13.87 -3.73 -13.59
CA LYS A 29 -13.39 -3.64 -12.20
C LYS A 29 -12.79 -4.98 -11.77
N PRO A 30 -11.51 -5.04 -11.37
CA PRO A 30 -10.91 -6.29 -10.91
C PRO A 30 -11.43 -6.66 -9.52
N VAL A 31 -11.43 -7.97 -9.23
CA VAL A 31 -11.53 -8.46 -7.86
C VAL A 31 -10.18 -8.23 -7.18
N VAL A 32 -10.19 -7.62 -6.00
CA VAL A 32 -8.96 -7.27 -5.27
C VAL A 32 -8.87 -8.08 -3.98
N PHE A 33 -7.75 -8.76 -3.79
CA PHE A 33 -7.37 -9.42 -2.55
C PHE A 33 -6.20 -8.64 -1.94
N VAL A 34 -6.40 -8.05 -0.76
CA VAL A 34 -5.33 -7.36 -0.03
C VAL A 34 -4.51 -8.40 0.71
N LEU A 35 -3.23 -8.55 0.32
CA LEU A 35 -2.32 -9.55 0.90
C LEU A 35 -1.63 -9.05 2.17
N ALA A 36 -0.88 -7.96 2.08
CA ALA A 36 0.01 -7.49 3.14
C ALA A 36 0.48 -6.04 2.94
N TYR A 37 1.35 -5.57 3.84
CA TYR A 37 2.08 -4.32 3.71
C TYR A 37 2.93 -4.31 2.44
N ALA A 38 2.63 -3.36 1.54
CA ALA A 38 3.35 -3.24 0.27
C ALA A 38 4.68 -2.49 0.40
N THR A 39 4.76 -1.53 1.33
CA THR A 39 5.95 -0.72 1.61
C THR A 39 6.14 -0.52 3.10
N THR A 40 7.38 -0.52 3.56
CA THR A 40 7.79 -0.37 4.96
C THR A 40 8.74 0.81 5.11
N ILE A 41 8.74 1.45 6.29
CA ILE A 41 9.81 2.34 6.71
C ILE A 41 10.69 1.54 7.66
N GLU A 42 11.95 1.38 7.28
CA GLU A 42 12.90 0.53 8.00
C GLU A 42 14.02 1.37 8.62
N THR A 43 14.52 0.93 9.77
CA THR A 43 15.61 1.59 10.48
C THR A 43 16.43 0.56 11.25
N LYS A 44 17.68 0.90 11.53
CA LYS A 44 18.54 0.06 12.38
C LYS A 44 18.02 0.08 13.81
N LYS A 45 17.98 -1.10 14.45
CA LYS A 45 17.59 -1.26 15.85
C LYS A 45 18.36 -0.30 16.77
N GLU A 46 19.68 -0.26 16.63
CA GLU A 46 20.57 0.62 17.41
C GLU A 46 20.18 2.11 17.29
N LEU A 47 19.73 2.55 16.12
CA LEU A 47 19.35 3.95 15.89
C LEU A 47 18.07 4.31 16.64
N VAL A 48 17.11 3.38 16.73
CA VAL A 48 15.88 3.56 17.53
C VAL A 48 16.19 3.51 19.02
N GLU A 49 17.09 2.63 19.45
CA GLU A 49 17.48 2.54 20.86
C GLU A 49 18.19 3.81 21.33
N LYS A 50 19.07 4.39 20.50
CA LYS A 50 19.77 5.63 20.80
C LYS A 50 18.92 6.89 20.60
N ASN A 51 17.94 6.83 19.70
CA ASN A 51 17.08 7.96 19.35
C ASN A 51 15.62 7.51 19.13
N PRO A 52 14.88 7.18 20.21
CA PRO A 52 13.56 6.56 20.12
C PRO A 52 12.50 7.43 19.46
N ASP A 53 12.72 8.74 19.38
CA ASP A 53 11.81 9.68 18.74
C ASP A 53 12.03 9.81 17.22
N LEU A 54 13.03 9.12 16.64
CA LEU A 54 13.34 9.22 15.22
C LEU A 54 12.18 8.76 14.33
N VAL A 55 11.61 7.59 14.64
CA VAL A 55 10.53 7.00 13.84
C VAL A 55 9.23 7.83 13.95
N PRO A 56 8.80 8.29 15.14
CA PRO A 56 7.64 9.18 15.27
C PRO A 56 7.69 10.50 14.47
N ARG A 57 8.86 10.92 13.97
CA ARG A 57 9.00 12.14 13.15
C ARG A 57 8.49 11.97 11.71
N PHE A 58 8.30 10.74 11.23
CA PHE A 58 7.79 10.46 9.88
C PHE A 58 6.28 10.68 9.76
N LYS A 59 5.87 11.96 9.67
CA LYS A 59 4.45 12.37 9.67
C LYS A 59 3.90 12.80 8.30
N GLY A 60 4.60 12.52 7.20
CA GLY A 60 4.25 13.01 5.86
C GLY A 60 2.80 12.70 5.45
N TRP A 61 2.32 11.48 5.74
CA TRP A 61 0.94 11.07 5.45
C TRP A 61 -0.12 11.93 6.14
N TYR A 62 0.10 12.38 7.38
CA TYR A 62 -0.85 13.27 8.06
C TYR A 62 -1.05 14.59 7.30
N SER A 63 0.04 15.18 6.81
CA SER A 63 -0.01 16.40 6.01
C SER A 63 -0.69 16.14 4.66
N TYR A 64 -0.32 15.05 4.00
CA TYR A 64 -0.87 14.67 2.69
C TYR A 64 -2.37 14.43 2.72
N LEU A 65 -2.87 13.72 3.73
CA LEU A 65 -4.30 13.44 3.89
C LEU A 65 -5.11 14.69 4.23
N LYS A 66 -4.48 15.69 4.89
CA LYS A 66 -5.13 16.98 5.19
C LYS A 66 -5.19 17.88 3.95
N ASN A 67 -4.11 17.95 3.19
CA ASN A 67 -4.04 18.70 1.93
C ASN A 67 -3.03 18.04 0.99
N SER A 68 -3.53 17.31 0.01
CA SER A 68 -2.70 16.56 -0.92
C SER A 68 -2.10 17.43 -2.04
N GLN A 69 -2.66 18.62 -2.31
CA GLN A 69 -2.30 19.42 -3.48
C GLN A 69 -0.81 19.78 -3.58
N PRO A 70 -0.13 20.26 -2.52
CA PRO A 70 1.29 20.59 -2.60
C PRO A 70 2.15 19.38 -2.93
N VAL A 71 1.83 18.22 -2.35
CA VAL A 71 2.58 16.99 -2.59
C VAL A 71 2.26 16.41 -3.97
N ASN A 72 1.01 16.49 -4.43
CA ASN A 72 0.61 16.10 -5.78
C ASN A 72 1.39 16.89 -6.84
N GLN A 73 1.64 18.18 -6.61
CA GLN A 73 2.49 18.99 -7.50
C GLN A 73 3.93 18.48 -7.54
N LEU A 74 4.50 18.09 -6.39
CA LEU A 74 5.82 17.48 -6.33
C LEU A 74 5.86 16.12 -7.03
N ILE A 75 4.86 15.26 -6.79
CA ILE A 75 4.76 13.95 -7.44
C ILE A 75 4.71 14.13 -8.97
N LYS A 76 3.90 15.06 -9.49
CA LYS A 76 3.81 15.31 -10.94
C LYS A 76 5.07 15.93 -11.52
N LYS A 77 5.80 16.74 -10.73
CA LYS A 77 7.09 17.29 -11.15
C LYS A 77 8.12 16.17 -11.33
N ASP A 78 8.16 15.21 -10.43
CA ASP A 78 9.12 14.11 -10.44
C ASP A 78 8.68 12.93 -11.33
N ASN A 79 7.37 12.80 -11.55
CA ASN A 79 6.76 11.83 -12.46
C ASN A 79 5.72 12.53 -13.37
N PRO A 80 6.15 13.04 -14.55
CA PRO A 80 5.26 13.73 -15.49
C PRO A 80 4.11 12.88 -16.06
N GLU A 81 4.20 11.54 -15.97
CA GLU A 81 3.11 10.65 -16.40
C GLU A 81 1.98 10.58 -15.37
N MET A 82 2.23 11.04 -14.15
CA MET A 82 1.22 11.06 -13.10
C MET A 82 0.16 12.13 -13.38
N THR A 83 -1.11 11.71 -13.43
CA THR A 83 -2.25 12.60 -13.71
C THR A 83 -3.03 12.92 -12.45
N ASP A 84 -3.74 14.06 -12.45
CA ASP A 84 -4.65 14.40 -11.34
C ASP A 84 -5.74 13.35 -11.13
N GLU A 85 -6.22 12.75 -12.22
CA GLU A 85 -7.20 11.66 -12.19
C GLU A 85 -6.65 10.43 -11.45
N GLN A 86 -5.44 10.00 -11.78
CA GLN A 86 -4.81 8.84 -11.14
C GLN A 86 -4.48 9.10 -9.67
N LEU A 87 -4.05 10.33 -9.33
CA LEU A 87 -3.81 10.73 -7.94
C LEU A 87 -5.11 10.74 -7.11
N ALA A 88 -6.19 11.29 -7.68
CA ALA A 88 -7.50 11.30 -7.03
C ALA A 88 -8.03 9.87 -6.85
N TYR A 89 -7.93 9.03 -7.87
CA TYR A 89 -8.29 7.62 -7.82
C TYR A 89 -7.47 6.87 -6.76
N GLY A 90 -6.15 7.07 -6.74
CA GLY A 90 -5.26 6.44 -5.77
C GLY A 90 -5.62 6.80 -4.33
N LEU A 91 -5.84 8.09 -4.05
CA LEU A 91 -6.26 8.54 -2.72
C LEU A 91 -7.61 7.95 -2.31
N GLN A 92 -8.56 7.87 -3.24
CA GLN A 92 -9.85 7.22 -3.00
C GLN A 92 -9.68 5.73 -2.66
N LYS A 93 -8.85 4.99 -3.40
CA LYS A 93 -8.61 3.56 -3.13
C LYS A 93 -7.86 3.33 -1.82
N LEU A 94 -6.85 4.13 -1.52
CA LEU A 94 -6.14 4.06 -0.23
C LEU A 94 -7.11 4.24 0.94
N ASN A 95 -8.07 5.17 0.83
CA ASN A 95 -9.11 5.37 1.83
C ASN A 95 -10.11 4.21 1.87
N GLN A 96 -10.61 3.76 0.71
CA GLN A 96 -11.58 2.67 0.60
C GLN A 96 -11.08 1.39 1.27
N TYR A 97 -9.80 1.07 1.13
CA TYR A 97 -9.20 -0.15 1.64
C TYR A 97 -8.47 0.04 2.98
N GLY A 98 -8.55 1.23 3.58
CA GLY A 98 -7.93 1.51 4.88
C GLY A 98 -6.41 1.30 4.91
N ILE A 99 -5.72 1.56 3.78
CA ILE A 99 -4.29 1.25 3.62
C ILE A 99 -3.43 2.17 4.49
N ILE A 100 -3.74 3.46 4.53
CA ILE A 100 -2.98 4.46 5.31
C ILE A 100 -3.58 4.63 6.71
N VAL A 101 -4.91 4.72 6.80
CA VAL A 101 -5.66 4.85 8.05
C VAL A 101 -6.37 3.53 8.35
N SER A 102 -5.59 2.53 8.74
CA SER A 102 -6.09 1.22 9.18
C SER A 102 -6.72 1.29 10.58
N GLU A 103 -7.38 0.21 11.04
CA GLU A 103 -7.91 0.14 12.41
C GLU A 103 -6.81 0.30 13.47
N ALA A 104 -5.62 -0.26 13.24
CA ALA A 104 -4.46 -0.02 14.09
C ALA A 104 -4.07 1.47 14.05
N ALA A 105 -4.02 2.09 12.86
CA ALA A 105 -3.62 3.48 12.73
C ALA A 105 -4.56 4.48 13.43
N LYS A 106 -5.86 4.15 13.52
CA LYS A 106 -6.82 4.97 14.28
C LYS A 106 -6.50 5.06 15.77
N THR A 107 -5.85 4.04 16.33
CA THR A 107 -5.55 3.95 17.78
C THR A 107 -4.08 4.19 18.09
N GLN A 108 -3.18 3.82 17.19
CA GLN A 108 -1.72 3.83 17.39
C GLN A 108 -0.97 4.80 16.47
N GLY A 109 -1.66 5.42 15.50
CA GLY A 109 -1.10 6.37 14.55
C GLY A 109 -0.73 5.77 13.18
N ILE A 110 -0.67 6.61 12.15
CA ILE A 110 -0.34 6.20 10.77
C ILE A 110 1.05 5.54 10.75
N GLY A 111 1.13 4.39 10.09
CA GLY A 111 2.35 3.57 10.02
C GLY A 111 2.43 2.50 11.12
N SER A 112 1.49 2.47 12.07
CA SER A 112 1.37 1.34 13.00
C SER A 112 1.06 0.05 12.24
N MET A 113 1.77 -1.01 12.58
CA MET A 113 1.55 -2.36 12.07
C MET A 113 1.10 -3.25 13.23
N SER A 114 0.16 -4.16 12.99
CA SER A 114 -0.33 -5.05 14.04
C SER A 114 0.41 -6.38 14.04
N GLU A 115 0.70 -6.91 15.23
CA GLU A 115 1.31 -8.22 15.40
C GLU A 115 0.46 -9.32 14.75
N GLN A 116 -0.87 -9.23 14.86
CA GLN A 116 -1.80 -10.16 14.24
C GLN A 116 -1.66 -10.21 12.72
N GLN A 117 -1.54 -9.05 12.05
CA GLN A 117 -1.38 -9.00 10.59
C GLN A 117 -0.02 -9.59 10.15
N TRP A 118 1.05 -9.28 10.89
CA TRP A 118 2.37 -9.86 10.64
C TRP A 118 2.40 -11.38 10.84
N ARG A 119 1.77 -11.89 11.90
CA ARG A 119 1.66 -13.34 12.15
C ARG A 119 0.85 -14.03 11.06
N SER A 120 -0.32 -13.49 10.71
CA SER A 120 -1.15 -14.03 9.63
C SER A 120 -0.39 -14.06 8.30
N LEU A 121 0.34 -13.00 7.96
CA LEU A 121 1.19 -12.98 6.77
C LEU A 121 2.25 -14.07 6.82
N PHE A 122 2.99 -14.18 7.93
CA PHE A 122 4.01 -15.21 8.11
C PHE A 122 3.44 -16.62 7.98
N ASP A 123 2.37 -16.93 8.71
CA ASP A 123 1.73 -18.24 8.72
C ASP A 123 1.22 -18.61 7.32
N ASN A 124 0.60 -17.67 6.60
CA ASN A 124 0.14 -17.89 5.23
C ASN A 124 1.31 -18.20 4.29
N MET A 125 2.42 -17.47 4.38
CA MET A 125 3.60 -17.71 3.54
C MET A 125 4.25 -19.07 3.84
N VAL A 126 4.41 -19.42 5.12
CA VAL A 126 4.97 -20.72 5.52
C VAL A 126 4.07 -21.87 5.08
N ASN A 127 2.75 -21.72 5.26
CA ASN A 127 1.81 -22.75 4.83
C ASN A 127 1.88 -22.98 3.33
N VAL A 128 1.90 -21.92 2.51
CA VAL A 128 2.03 -22.05 1.06
C VAL A 128 3.35 -22.70 0.66
N LEU A 129 4.48 -22.32 1.27
CA LEU A 129 5.79 -22.90 0.97
C LEU A 129 5.92 -24.38 1.39
N ASN A 130 5.19 -24.81 2.44
CA ASN A 130 5.16 -26.20 2.85
C ASN A 130 4.38 -27.12 1.89
N PHE A 131 3.57 -26.58 0.98
CA PHE A 131 2.89 -27.38 -0.05
C PHE A 131 3.77 -27.72 -1.26
N GLU A 132 4.95 -27.11 -1.42
CA GLU A 132 5.88 -27.41 -2.52
C GLU A 132 6.99 -28.41 -2.15
N LEU A 133 7.04 -28.88 -0.89
CA LEU A 133 8.09 -29.77 -0.37
C LEU A 133 7.60 -31.14 0.13
N VAL A 134 6.37 -31.56 -0.21
CA VAL A 134 5.83 -32.90 0.12
C VAL A 134 5.26 -33.59 -1.12
#